data_AF-A0A2N5IBX0-F1
#
_entry.id   AF-A0A2N5IBX0-F1
#
_cell.length_a   1.000
_cell.length_b   1.000
_cell.length_c   1.000
_cell.angle_alpha   90.00
_cell.angle_beta   90.00
_cell.angle_gamma   90.00
#
_symmetry.space_group_name_H-M   'P 1'
#
loop_
_entity.id
_entity.type
_entity.pdbx_description
1 polymer ?
#
loop_
_entity_poly.entity_id
_entity_poly.type
_entity_poly.pdbx_seq_one_letter_code
_entity_poly.pdbx_strand_id
1 'polypeptide(L)'
;MGTCNALGCGFGVEEILVKIDNGQSKVTLCPNHILMLKNNLFNIERVYTEPSERHDKNPCECCNEQDSIEYKDHDATMYLCAKHLGDLIDRNLSPRDFKTLYHKYGNIYILHDDFYHPETGEAFQPVER
;
A
#
# COMPACT_ATOMS: atom_id res chain seq x y z
N MET A 1 -16.33 2.00 12.16
CA MET A 1 -15.59 0.82 12.64
C MET A 1 -15.39 -0.13 11.49
N GLY A 2 -14.41 0.18 10.64
CA GLY A 2 -13.92 -0.72 9.60
C GLY A 2 -13.12 -1.86 10.22
N THR A 3 -13.27 -3.06 9.67
CA THR A 3 -12.47 -4.24 10.02
C THR A 3 -11.70 -4.71 8.81
N CYS A 4 -10.65 -5.48 9.04
CA CYS A 4 -9.96 -6.19 7.97
C CYS A 4 -10.96 -7.11 7.22
N ASN A 5 -10.95 -7.07 5.89
CA ASN A 5 -11.85 -7.86 5.05
C ASN A 5 -11.45 -9.34 4.90
N ALA A 6 -10.30 -9.75 5.43
CA ALA A 6 -9.88 -11.15 5.45
C ALA A 6 -10.83 -11.99 6.35
N LEU A 7 -11.34 -13.10 5.83
CA LEU A 7 -12.27 -14.00 6.52
C LEU A 7 -11.69 -14.46 7.86
N GLY A 8 -12.44 -14.25 8.95
CA GLY A 8 -12.03 -14.65 10.30
C GLY A 8 -11.04 -13.70 10.97
N CYS A 9 -10.65 -12.59 10.32
CA CYS A 9 -9.83 -11.57 10.94
C CYS A 9 -10.70 -10.62 11.78
N GLY A 10 -10.53 -10.66 13.10
CA GLY A 10 -11.19 -9.71 14.03
C GLY A 10 -10.45 -8.38 14.21
N PHE A 11 -9.46 -8.09 13.35
CA PHE A 11 -8.63 -6.90 13.49
C PHE A 11 -9.38 -5.65 13.00
N GLY A 12 -9.52 -4.65 13.86
CA GLY A 12 -10.36 -3.47 13.61
C GLY A 12 -9.81 -2.16 14.17
N VAL A 13 -8.50 -2.06 14.38
CA VAL A 13 -7.84 -0.80 14.75
C VAL A 13 -7.73 0.04 13.47
N GLU A 14 -8.66 0.98 13.29
CA GLU A 14 -8.83 1.74 12.05
C GLU A 14 -7.55 2.48 11.63
N GLU A 15 -6.77 2.93 12.60
CA GLU A 15 -5.54 3.72 12.41
C GLU A 15 -4.44 2.96 11.67
N ILE A 16 -4.50 1.63 11.63
CA ILE A 16 -3.49 0.80 10.94
C ILE A 16 -4.09 -0.04 9.81
N LEU A 17 -5.39 0.13 9.53
CA LEU A 17 -6.02 -0.50 8.40
C LEU A 17 -5.69 0.27 7.12
N VAL A 18 -5.34 -0.49 6.09
CA VAL A 18 -5.00 0.03 4.78
C VAL A 18 -6.15 -0.23 3.83
N LYS A 19 -6.48 0.74 2.99
CA LYS A 19 -7.48 0.57 1.91
C LYS A 19 -6.80 0.54 0.55
N ILE A 20 -7.25 -0.37 -0.30
CA ILE A 20 -6.75 -0.56 -1.66
C ILE A 20 -7.95 -0.57 -2.59
N ASP A 21 -7.99 0.35 -3.55
CA ASP A 21 -9.05 0.45 -4.57
C ASP A 21 -8.44 0.50 -5.97
N ASN A 22 -8.70 -0.54 -6.76
CA ASN A 22 -8.16 -0.68 -8.13
C ASN A 22 -9.09 -0.11 -9.22
N GLY A 23 -10.17 0.58 -8.84
CA GLY A 23 -11.18 1.12 -9.76
C GLY A 23 -12.26 0.11 -10.19
N GLN A 24 -12.17 -1.15 -9.75
CA GLN A 24 -13.21 -2.18 -9.93
C GLN A 24 -13.74 -2.66 -8.58
N SER A 25 -12.82 -2.91 -7.66
CA SER A 25 -13.06 -3.42 -6.33
C SER A 25 -12.19 -2.69 -5.31
N LYS A 26 -12.71 -2.55 -4.09
CA LYS A 26 -11.96 -2.08 -2.94
C LYS A 26 -11.86 -3.13 -1.84
N VAL A 27 -10.78 -3.05 -1.08
CA VAL A 27 -10.52 -3.91 0.09
C VAL A 27 -9.83 -3.11 1.19
N THR A 28 -10.17 -3.41 2.43
CA THR A 28 -9.52 -2.93 3.66
C THR A 28 -8.79 -4.09 4.33
N LEU A 29 -7.48 -3.98 4.53
CA LEU A 29 -6.64 -5.03 5.11
C LEU A 29 -5.82 -4.51 6.28
N CYS A 30 -5.52 -5.38 7.25
CA CYS A 30 -4.51 -5.10 8.25
C CYS A 30 -3.09 -5.34 7.69
N PRO A 31 -2.04 -4.85 8.36
CA PRO A 31 -0.65 -4.97 7.87
C PRO A 31 -0.17 -6.41 7.65
N ASN A 32 -0.74 -7.39 8.37
CA ASN A 32 -0.40 -8.80 8.13
C ASN A 32 -1.02 -9.32 6.83
N HIS A 33 -2.31 -9.03 6.59
CA HIS A 33 -3.02 -9.56 5.43
C HIS A 33 -2.60 -8.88 4.12
N ILE A 34 -2.11 -7.63 4.16
CA ILE A 34 -1.56 -6.99 2.96
C ILE A 34 -0.27 -7.69 2.48
N LEU A 35 0.61 -8.06 3.42
CA LEU A 35 1.83 -8.83 3.13
C LEU A 35 1.49 -10.24 2.63
N MET A 36 0.47 -10.88 3.21
CA MET A 36 0.04 -12.21 2.76
C MET A 36 -0.57 -12.18 1.36
N LEU A 37 -1.39 -11.17 1.04
CA LEU A 37 -1.99 -10.98 -0.28
C LEU A 37 -0.91 -10.86 -1.36
N LYS A 38 0.09 -10.01 -1.12
CA LYS A 38 1.19 -9.79 -2.06
C LYS A 38 2.04 -11.03 -2.30
N ASN A 39 2.31 -11.84 -1.26
CA ASN A 39 3.15 -13.03 -1.39
C ASN A 39 2.42 -14.26 -1.96
N ASN A 40 1.18 -14.10 -2.48
CA ASN A 40 0.30 -15.19 -2.86
C ASN A 40 0.09 -16.24 -1.75
N LEU A 41 0.38 -15.88 -0.49
CA LEU A 41 0.19 -16.73 0.68
C LEU A 41 -1.26 -16.69 1.17
N PHE A 42 -2.08 -15.82 0.56
CA PHE A 42 -3.51 -15.72 0.80
C PHE A 42 -4.29 -16.05 -0.46
N ASN A 43 -5.21 -17.01 -0.35
CA ASN A 43 -6.17 -17.26 -1.41
C ASN A 43 -7.13 -16.06 -1.46
N ILE A 44 -7.21 -15.36 -2.60
CA ILE A 44 -8.03 -14.16 -2.78
C ILE A 44 -9.51 -14.41 -2.46
N GLU A 45 -9.94 -15.67 -2.59
CA GLU A 45 -11.28 -16.17 -2.19
C GLU A 45 -11.59 -16.02 -0.69
N ARG A 46 -10.58 -15.74 0.14
CA ARG A 46 -10.72 -15.49 1.58
C ARG A 46 -10.75 -14.01 1.94
N VAL A 47 -10.84 -13.13 0.95
CA VAL A 47 -10.93 -11.68 1.14
C VAL A 47 -12.24 -11.22 0.54
N TYR A 48 -13.08 -10.58 1.36
CA TYR A 48 -14.28 -9.93 0.85
C TYR A 48 -13.90 -8.62 0.17
N THR A 49 -14.23 -8.48 -1.10
CA THR A 49 -14.10 -7.22 -1.83
C THR A 49 -15.42 -6.48 -1.87
N GLU A 50 -15.37 -5.16 -1.71
CA GLU A 50 -16.50 -4.28 -1.93
C GLU A 50 -16.41 -3.65 -3.33
N PRO A 51 -17.51 -3.12 -3.90
CA PRO A 51 -17.44 -2.32 -5.12
C PRO A 51 -16.53 -1.11 -4.94
N SER A 52 -15.77 -0.75 -5.98
CA SER A 52 -14.94 0.46 -5.98
C SER A 52 -15.76 1.72 -5.70
N GLU A 53 -15.18 2.64 -4.93
CA GLU A 53 -15.72 3.98 -4.69
C GLU A 53 -14.95 5.06 -5.46
N ARG A 54 -13.97 4.65 -6.28
CA ARG A 54 -13.08 5.56 -6.98
C ARG A 54 -13.76 6.17 -8.20
N HIS A 55 -13.87 7.50 -8.19
CA HIS A 55 -14.45 8.26 -9.30
C HIS A 55 -13.42 8.71 -10.33
N ASP A 56 -12.16 8.92 -9.93
CA ASP A 56 -11.13 9.53 -10.79
C ASP A 56 -9.93 8.62 -11.03
N LYS A 57 -9.44 8.58 -12.27
CA LYS A 57 -8.20 7.89 -12.65
C LYS A 57 -6.99 8.81 -12.52
N ASN A 58 -6.49 9.00 -11.30
CA ASN A 58 -5.19 9.65 -11.08
C ASN A 58 -4.03 8.76 -11.58
N PRO A 59 -2.96 9.33 -12.17
CA PRO A 59 -1.80 8.56 -12.58
C PRO A 59 -0.94 8.13 -11.38
N CYS A 60 -0.05 7.16 -11.58
CA CYS A 60 0.92 6.75 -10.58
C CYS A 60 1.87 7.91 -10.24
N GLU A 61 2.07 8.16 -8.96
CA GLU A 61 2.88 9.29 -8.50
C GLU A 61 4.38 9.14 -8.74
N CYS A 62 4.87 7.91 -8.92
CA CYS A 62 6.29 7.64 -9.18
C CYS A 62 6.63 7.67 -10.68
N CYS A 63 5.75 7.17 -11.55
CA CYS A 63 6.04 6.96 -12.98
C CYS A 63 5.00 7.52 -13.96
N ASN A 64 3.92 8.14 -13.50
CA ASN A 64 2.81 8.67 -14.29
C ASN A 64 2.01 7.63 -15.12
N GLU A 65 2.13 6.34 -14.81
CA GLU A 65 1.31 5.29 -15.41
C GLU A 65 -0.17 5.47 -15.06
N GLN A 66 -1.07 5.30 -16.04
CA GLN A 66 -2.50 5.63 -15.86
C GLN A 66 -3.26 4.57 -15.05
N ASP A 67 -2.80 3.32 -15.05
CA ASP A 67 -3.40 2.22 -14.31
C ASP A 67 -2.90 2.18 -12.86
N SER A 68 -3.14 3.27 -12.14
CA SER A 68 -2.82 3.35 -10.71
C SER A 68 -3.89 2.69 -9.85
N ILE A 69 -3.51 2.38 -8.62
CA ILE A 69 -4.34 1.85 -7.54
C ILE A 69 -4.34 2.92 -6.45
N GLU A 70 -5.51 3.23 -5.90
CA GLU A 70 -5.60 4.08 -4.73
C GLU A 70 -5.21 3.27 -3.49
N TYR A 71 -4.18 3.73 -2.79
CA TYR A 71 -3.68 3.15 -1.55
C TYR A 71 -3.82 4.19 -0.45
N LYS A 72 -4.58 3.85 0.60
CA LYS A 72 -4.79 4.72 1.75
C LYS A 72 -4.21 4.10 3.01
N ASP A 73 -3.30 4.84 3.64
CA ASP A 73 -2.67 4.52 4.93
C ASP A 73 -2.83 5.72 5.85
N HIS A 74 -3.64 5.58 6.90
CA HIS A 74 -4.04 6.64 7.80
C HIS A 74 -4.59 7.88 7.05
N ASP A 75 -3.88 9.02 7.13
CA ASP A 75 -4.24 10.29 6.48
C ASP A 75 -3.60 10.47 5.09
N ALA A 76 -2.79 9.51 4.64
CA ALA A 76 -2.14 9.56 3.33
C ALA A 76 -2.94 8.74 2.31
N THR A 77 -3.31 9.38 1.20
CA THR A 77 -3.83 8.72 0.00
C THR A 77 -2.81 8.84 -1.11
N MET A 78 -2.33 7.70 -1.60
CA MET A 78 -1.34 7.55 -2.67
C MET A 78 -1.97 6.90 -3.89
N TYR A 79 -1.56 7.33 -5.08
CA TYR A 79 -1.92 6.68 -6.34
C TYR A 79 -0.69 5.97 -6.92
N LEU A 80 -0.68 4.64 -6.91
CA LEU A 80 0.49 3.84 -7.29
C LEU A 80 0.10 2.75 -8.29
N CYS A 81 0.86 2.55 -9.36
CA CYS A 81 0.67 1.35 -10.19
C CYS A 81 1.03 0.09 -9.39
N ALA A 82 0.58 -1.07 -9.88
CA ALA A 82 0.76 -2.36 -9.17
C ALA A 82 2.22 -2.62 -8.75
N LYS A 83 3.18 -2.23 -9.60
CA LYS A 83 4.61 -2.35 -9.30
C LYS A 83 5.01 -1.50 -8.09
N HIS A 84 4.76 -0.19 -8.11
CA HIS A 84 5.18 0.70 -7.02
C HIS A 84 4.42 0.45 -5.73
N LEU A 85 3.17 -0.01 -5.81
CA LEU A 85 2.44 -0.46 -4.63
C LEU A 85 3.09 -1.71 -4.02
N GLY A 86 3.50 -2.68 -4.83
CA GLY A 86 4.28 -3.84 -4.37
C GLY A 86 5.61 -3.43 -3.74
N ASP A 87 6.38 -2.58 -4.42
CA ASP A 87 7.65 -2.05 -3.93
C ASP A 87 7.46 -1.30 -2.58
N LEU A 88 6.38 -0.54 -2.41
CA LEU A 88 6.03 0.11 -1.16
C LEU A 88 5.76 -0.90 -0.03
N ILE A 89 4.89 -1.88 -0.28
CA ILE A 89 4.52 -2.91 0.69
C ILE A 89 5.73 -3.75 1.13
N ASP A 90 6.63 -4.04 0.20
CA ASP A 90 7.86 -4.80 0.44
C ASP A 90 8.98 -3.99 1.08
N ARG A 91 8.79 -2.68 1.27
CA ARG A 91 9.85 -1.76 1.71
C ARG A 91 11.05 -1.78 0.76
N ASN A 92 10.78 -1.88 -0.53
CA ASN A 92 11.75 -2.04 -1.60
C ASN A 92 11.59 -0.97 -2.69
N LEU A 93 11.10 0.22 -2.32
CA LEU A 93 11.12 1.37 -3.23
C LEU A 93 12.55 1.70 -3.63
N SER A 94 12.73 2.13 -4.89
CA SER A 94 14.00 2.71 -5.27
C SER A 94 14.23 4.01 -4.47
N PRO A 95 15.49 4.43 -4.25
CA PRO A 95 15.75 5.68 -3.54
C PRO A 95 15.06 6.91 -4.13
N ARG A 96 14.86 6.90 -5.45
CA ARG A 96 14.10 7.95 -6.16
C ARG A 96 12.62 7.90 -5.78
N ASP A 97 12.00 6.72 -5.85
CA ASP A 97 10.56 6.56 -5.60
C ASP A 97 10.24 6.82 -4.13
N PHE A 98 11.08 6.34 -3.21
CA PHE A 98 10.98 6.67 -1.79
C PHE A 98 11.02 8.18 -1.58
N LYS A 99 12.01 8.89 -2.13
CA LYS A 99 12.10 10.35 -1.98
C LYS A 99 10.90 11.08 -2.57
N THR A 100 10.38 10.63 -3.72
CA THR A 100 9.18 11.20 -4.33
C THR A 100 7.99 11.11 -3.37
N LEU A 101 7.74 9.94 -2.78
CA LEU A 101 6.62 9.75 -1.86
C LEU A 101 6.87 10.43 -0.50
N TYR A 102 8.05 10.26 0.07
CA TYR A 102 8.43 10.82 1.37
C TYR A 102 8.40 12.35 1.38
N HIS A 103 8.79 13.02 0.28
CA HIS A 103 8.69 14.47 0.19
C HIS A 103 7.23 14.96 0.22
N LYS A 104 6.29 14.16 -0.28
CA LYS A 104 4.88 14.51 -0.38
C LYS A 104 4.09 14.16 0.88
N TYR A 105 4.37 13.00 1.48
CA TYR A 105 3.60 12.44 2.59
C TYR A 105 4.31 12.49 3.94
N GLY A 106 5.62 12.71 3.94
CA GLY A 106 6.44 12.69 5.14
C GLY A 106 6.60 11.29 5.71
N ASN A 107 6.87 11.24 7.01
CA ASN A 107 7.04 10.00 7.77
C ASN A 107 5.66 9.43 8.14
N ILE A 108 5.24 8.38 7.45
CA ILE A 108 3.99 7.63 7.70
C ILE A 108 4.31 6.15 7.93
N TYR A 109 3.33 5.37 8.40
CA TYR A 109 3.55 3.99 8.83
C TYR A 109 4.33 3.14 7.82
N ILE A 110 3.96 3.17 6.53
CA ILE A 110 4.65 2.39 5.50
C ILE A 110 5.85 3.09 4.84
N LEU A 111 5.97 4.42 4.99
CA LEU A 111 7.10 5.25 4.54
C LEU A 111 7.83 5.81 5.77
N HIS A 112 8.43 4.91 6.56
CA HIS A 112 9.09 5.25 7.81
C HIS A 112 10.62 5.26 7.67
N ASP A 113 11.30 6.10 8.45
CA ASP A 113 12.76 6.19 8.50
C ASP A 113 13.42 4.97 9.18
N ASP A 114 12.65 4.13 9.86
CA ASP A 114 13.07 2.79 10.30
C ASP A 114 13.24 1.81 9.12
N PHE A 115 12.62 2.09 7.97
CA PHE A 115 12.70 1.23 6.78
C PHE A 115 13.60 1.78 5.69
N TYR A 116 13.78 3.10 5.63
CA TYR A 116 14.57 3.78 4.61
C TYR A 116 15.47 4.84 5.24
N HIS A 117 16.68 4.97 4.72
CA HIS A 117 17.56 6.06 5.12
C HIS A 117 17.02 7.40 4.56
N PRO A 118 16.69 8.39 5.40
CA PRO A 118 16.04 9.62 4.91
C PRO A 118 16.85 10.41 3.87
N GLU A 119 18.18 10.45 4.05
CA GLU A 119 19.06 11.22 3.15
C GLU A 119 19.35 10.50 1.82
N THR A 120 19.68 9.21 1.85
CA THR A 120 20.04 8.46 0.63
C THR A 120 18.80 7.94 -0.08
N GLY A 121 17.76 7.56 0.67
CA GLY A 121 16.55 6.87 0.22
C GLY A 121 16.73 5.35 0.13
N GLU A 122 17.87 4.82 0.59
CA GLU A 122 18.15 3.39 0.55
C GLU A 122 17.31 2.64 1.58
N ALA A 123 16.69 1.54 1.16
CA ALA A 123 15.98 0.65 2.07
C ALA A 123 16.98 -0.08 3.00
N PHE A 124 16.60 -0.23 4.26
CA PHE A 124 17.39 -0.93 5.28
C PHE A 124 17.18 -2.46 5.28
N GLN A 125 16.19 -2.97 4.56
CA GLN A 125 15.94 -4.42 4.44
C GLN A 125 16.50 -4.99 3.13
N PRO A 126 17.08 -6.21 3.15
CA PRO A 126 17.69 -6.79 1.96
C PRO A 126 16.63 -7.24 0.94
N VAL A 127 16.96 -7.06 -0.35
CA VAL A 127 16.16 -7.55 -1.48
C VAL A 127 16.52 -9.02 -1.73
N GLU A 128 15.98 -9.95 -0.95
CA GLU A 128 16.01 -11.37 -1.35
C GLU A 128 14.98 -11.57 -2.46
N ARG A 129 15.46 -11.74 -3.70
CA ARG A 129 14.65 -12.07 -4.89
C ARG A 129 14.67 -13.57 -5.16
#